data_AF-A0A967FHA6-F1
#
_entry.id   AF-A0A967FHA6-F1
#
_cell.length_a   1.000
_cell.length_b   1.000
_cell.length_c   1.000
_cell.angle_alpha   90.00
_cell.angle_beta   90.00
_cell.angle_gamma   90.00
#
_symmetry.space_group_name_H-M   'P 1'
#
loop_
_entity.id
_entity.type
_entity.pdbx_description
1 polymer ?
#
loop_
_entity_poly.entity_id
_entity_poly.type
_entity_poly.pdbx_seq_one_letter_code
_entity_poly.pdbx_strand_id
1 'polypeptide(L)'
;MENIIDRLTGKSSELLSYYDVIQKLKIVNQTEQGVQDIPLEAIVGSVGRYTDFSRTFLPMQDNDATRWARVAAVPFNELPPIDVYQIGNSYFVLDGNHRVSIARQRGMKFIPAEVTEVRTRAPLPPDVSPEKLILQAEYVSFLENTNFDKLRPDADLRVSVPGQYR
;
A
#
# COMPACT_ATOMS: atom_id res chain seq x y z
N MET A 1 9.52 21.32 -0.17
CA MET A 1 8.60 22.16 -0.96
C MET A 1 7.44 21.34 -1.56
N GLU A 2 7.18 20.13 -1.08
CA GLU A 2 6.04 19.29 -1.54
C GLU A 2 4.77 19.56 -0.71
N ASN A 3 4.92 19.78 0.61
CA ASN A 3 3.81 20.04 1.55
C ASN A 3 2.84 21.19 1.20
N ILE A 4 3.25 22.15 0.36
CA ILE A 4 2.39 23.30 -0.01
C ILE A 4 1.50 22.95 -1.22
N ILE A 5 1.98 22.10 -2.14
CA ILE A 5 1.24 21.69 -3.34
C ILE A 5 0.19 20.62 -2.99
N ASP A 6 0.52 19.74 -2.04
CA ASP A 6 -0.38 18.67 -1.58
C ASP A 6 -1.63 19.22 -0.86
N ARG A 7 -1.46 20.32 -0.10
CA ARG A 7 -2.57 21.05 0.55
C ARG A 7 -3.53 21.72 -0.43
N LEU A 8 -3.07 22.05 -1.65
CA LEU A 8 -3.87 22.70 -2.68
C LEU A 8 -4.56 21.71 -3.62
N THR A 9 -4.09 20.46 -3.69
CA THR A 9 -4.59 19.44 -4.62
C THR A 9 -5.48 18.38 -3.98
N GLY A 10 -5.59 18.37 -2.65
CA GLY A 10 -6.35 17.35 -1.90
C GLY A 10 -5.72 15.95 -1.95
N LYS A 11 -4.52 15.82 -2.54
CA LYS A 11 -3.77 14.56 -2.58
C LYS A 11 -2.93 14.45 -1.31
N SER A 12 -3.19 13.42 -0.52
CA SER A 12 -2.38 13.15 0.68
C SER A 12 -0.92 12.90 0.32
N SER A 13 -0.02 13.62 0.99
CA SER A 13 1.43 13.52 0.89
C SER A 13 2.01 12.33 1.67
N GLU A 14 1.18 11.70 2.49
CA GLU A 14 1.55 10.64 3.42
C GLU A 14 1.41 9.25 2.79
N LEU A 15 2.30 8.33 3.16
CA LEU A 15 2.20 6.92 2.83
C LEU A 15 0.91 6.32 3.40
N LEU A 16 0.26 5.44 2.63
CA LEU A 16 -0.95 4.77 3.10
C LEU A 16 -0.62 3.74 4.19
N SER A 17 -1.34 3.85 5.31
CA SER A 17 -1.33 2.87 6.39
C SER A 17 -2.01 1.58 5.95
N TYR A 18 -1.27 0.47 5.95
CA TYR A 18 -1.84 -0.86 5.70
C TYR A 18 -2.98 -1.18 6.69
N TYR A 19 -2.85 -0.81 7.96
CA TYR A 19 -3.86 -1.09 8.98
C TYR A 19 -5.21 -0.46 8.65
N ASP A 20 -5.20 0.79 8.17
CA ASP A 20 -6.43 1.47 7.76
C ASP A 20 -7.07 0.80 6.55
N VAL A 21 -6.24 0.29 5.62
CA VAL A 21 -6.68 -0.45 4.44
C VAL A 21 -7.33 -1.78 4.84
N ILE A 22 -6.66 -2.61 5.66
CA ILE A 22 -7.19 -3.94 6.01
C ILE A 22 -8.39 -3.89 6.93
N GLN A 23 -8.49 -2.89 7.82
CA GLN A 23 -9.68 -2.72 8.65
C GLN A 23 -10.93 -2.44 7.80
N LYS A 24 -10.75 -1.65 6.74
CA LYS A 24 -11.83 -1.28 5.80
C LYS A 24 -12.16 -2.39 4.82
N LEU A 25 -11.16 -3.13 4.32
CA LEU A 25 -11.36 -4.13 3.27
C LEU A 25 -11.68 -5.55 3.77
N LYS A 26 -11.45 -5.85 5.06
CA LYS A 26 -11.61 -7.15 5.72
C LYS A 26 -10.81 -8.29 5.05
N ILE A 27 -9.82 -8.80 5.77
CA ILE A 27 -8.99 -9.92 5.29
C ILE A 27 -9.82 -11.20 5.25
N VAL A 28 -9.74 -11.92 4.13
CA VAL A 28 -10.36 -13.23 3.92
C VAL A 28 -9.32 -14.34 4.02
N ASN A 29 -8.14 -14.15 3.42
CA ASN A 29 -7.06 -15.12 3.43
C ASN A 29 -5.68 -14.45 3.27
N GLN A 30 -4.62 -15.13 3.69
CA GLN A 30 -3.23 -14.76 3.40
C GLN A 30 -2.49 -15.95 2.81
N THR A 31 -1.60 -15.72 1.85
CA THR A 31 -0.84 -16.79 1.19
C THR A 31 0.57 -16.32 0.86
N GLU A 32 1.58 -17.06 1.32
CA GLU A 32 2.98 -16.81 0.98
C GLU A 32 3.22 -17.15 -0.50
N GLN A 33 3.81 -16.21 -1.24
CA GLN A 33 4.06 -16.31 -2.68
C GLN A 33 5.57 -16.42 -3.00
N GLY A 34 6.43 -16.40 -1.99
CA GLY A 34 7.89 -16.47 -2.16
C GLY A 34 8.52 -15.14 -2.59
N VAL A 35 9.81 -15.21 -2.90
CA VAL A 35 10.58 -14.08 -3.44
C VAL A 35 10.22 -13.80 -4.90
N GLN A 36 9.90 -12.54 -5.20
CA GLN A 36 9.55 -12.04 -6.54
C GLN A 36 10.18 -10.66 -6.78
N ASP A 37 10.53 -10.37 -8.04
CA ASP A 37 10.87 -9.00 -8.45
C ASP A 37 9.59 -8.20 -8.72
N ILE A 38 9.28 -7.25 -7.83
CA ILE A 38 8.05 -6.46 -7.91
C ILE A 38 8.32 -5.05 -8.47
N PRO A 39 7.37 -4.45 -9.21
CA PRO A 39 7.54 -3.08 -9.71
C PRO A 39 7.49 -2.06 -8.57
N LEU A 40 8.50 -1.19 -8.50
CA LEU A 40 8.60 -0.14 -7.47
C LEU A 40 7.43 0.85 -7.49
N GLU A 41 6.81 1.05 -8.66
CA GLU A 41 5.63 1.90 -8.86
C GLU A 41 4.35 1.30 -8.26
N ALA A 42 4.30 -0.02 -8.09
CA ALA A 42 3.16 -0.70 -7.45
C ALA A 42 3.25 -0.69 -5.92
N ILE A 43 4.36 -0.19 -5.34
CA ILE A 43 4.49 0.01 -3.90
C ILE A 43 3.80 1.32 -3.52
N VAL A 44 2.66 1.20 -2.83
CA VAL A 44 1.74 2.32 -2.54
C VAL A 44 1.70 2.71 -1.06
N GLY A 45 2.23 1.88 -0.18
CA GLY A 45 2.05 2.04 1.27
C GLY A 45 3.09 1.29 2.10
N SER A 46 2.97 1.47 3.41
CA SER A 46 3.77 0.74 4.41
C SER A 46 2.88 0.24 5.54
N VAL A 47 3.25 -0.90 6.13
CA VAL A 47 2.58 -1.50 7.27
C VAL A 47 2.93 -0.78 8.56
N GLY A 48 4.16 -0.26 8.66
CA GLY A 48 4.64 0.56 9.77
C GLY A 48 5.54 1.69 9.28
N ARG A 49 5.80 2.69 10.13
CA ARG A 49 6.68 3.83 9.80
C ARG A 49 6.21 4.69 8.59
N TYR A 50 4.92 4.67 8.24
CA TYR A 50 4.36 5.50 7.16
C TYR A 50 4.48 7.02 7.45
N THR A 51 4.64 7.40 8.72
CA THR A 51 4.92 8.77 9.16
C THR A 51 6.38 9.19 8.99
N ASP A 52 7.27 8.23 8.75
CA ASP A 52 8.72 8.48 8.71
C ASP A 52 9.19 8.73 7.27
N PHE A 53 8.33 8.49 6.27
CA PHE A 53 8.66 8.61 4.85
C PHE A 53 7.54 9.31 4.06
N SER A 54 7.91 10.08 3.04
CA SER A 54 6.95 10.65 2.09
C SER A 54 6.34 9.57 1.19
N ARG A 55 5.31 9.93 0.41
CA ARG A 55 4.74 9.05 -0.64
C ARG A 55 5.76 8.57 -1.69
N THR A 56 6.89 9.27 -1.83
CA THR A 56 8.02 8.85 -2.69
C THR A 56 9.05 7.99 -1.96
N PHE A 57 8.77 7.57 -0.72
CA PHE A 57 9.65 6.86 0.22
C PHE A 57 10.91 7.66 0.60
N LEU A 58 10.85 9.00 0.61
CA LEU A 58 11.97 9.81 1.12
C LEU A 58 11.85 9.97 2.65
N PRO A 59 12.91 9.74 3.43
CA PRO A 59 12.86 9.89 4.88
C PRO A 59 12.51 11.35 5.26
N MET A 60 11.57 11.52 6.18
CA MET A 60 11.06 12.82 6.64
C MET A 60 11.67 13.27 7.99
N GLN A 61 12.41 12.39 8.69
CA GLN A 61 13.05 12.68 9.98
C GLN A 61 14.57 12.46 9.95
N ASP A 62 15.35 13.32 10.61
CA ASP A 62 16.82 13.29 10.59
C ASP A 62 17.44 12.05 11.25
N ASN A 63 16.76 11.43 12.21
CA ASN A 63 17.28 10.25 12.91
C ASN A 63 17.35 9.00 11.99
N ASP A 64 16.67 9.04 10.84
CA ASP A 64 16.71 7.99 9.81
C ASP A 64 17.88 8.13 8.83
N ALA A 65 18.53 9.29 8.77
CA ALA A 65 19.61 9.56 7.81
C ALA A 65 20.84 8.65 8.03
N THR A 66 21.21 8.39 9.29
CA THR A 66 22.36 7.54 9.63
C THR A 66 22.12 6.08 9.25
N ARG A 67 20.92 5.55 9.51
CA ARG A 67 20.53 4.19 9.13
C ARG A 67 20.44 4.07 7.61
N TRP A 68 19.84 5.08 6.97
CA TRP A 68 19.77 5.17 5.52
C TRP A 68 21.16 5.13 4.87
N ALA A 69 22.10 5.94 5.36
CA ALA A 69 23.47 5.99 4.84
C ALA A 69 24.19 4.65 4.98
N ARG A 70 23.99 3.94 6.10
CA ARG A 70 24.53 2.58 6.30
C ARG A 70 23.98 1.59 5.28
N VAL A 71 22.67 1.60 5.01
CA VAL A 71 22.07 0.71 4.00
C VAL A 71 22.52 1.11 2.59
N ALA A 72 22.65 2.40 2.30
CA ALA A 72 23.09 2.90 1.00
C ALA A 72 24.56 2.56 0.69
N ALA A 73 25.40 2.38 1.71
CA ALA A 73 26.79 1.99 1.56
C ALA A 73 26.98 0.52 1.15
N VAL A 74 25.96 -0.34 1.34
CA VAL A 74 26.00 -1.75 0.94
C VAL A 74 25.60 -1.87 -0.55
N PRO A 75 26.30 -2.71 -1.34
CA PRO A 75 25.86 -3.06 -2.70
C PRO A 75 24.43 -3.59 -2.70
N PHE A 76 23.57 -3.11 -3.62
CA PHE A 76 22.14 -3.43 -3.55
C PHE A 76 21.85 -4.92 -3.72
N ASN A 77 22.65 -5.60 -4.53
CA ASN A 77 22.58 -7.03 -4.79
C ASN A 77 22.96 -7.91 -3.59
N GLU A 78 23.54 -7.33 -2.53
CA GLU A 78 23.88 -8.02 -1.28
C GLU A 78 22.84 -7.80 -0.19
N LEU A 79 21.85 -6.93 -0.44
CA LEU A 79 20.76 -6.69 0.50
C LEU A 79 19.71 -7.82 0.38
N PRO A 80 19.11 -8.25 1.52
CA PRO A 80 18.01 -9.20 1.47
C PRO A 80 16.79 -8.57 0.76
N PRO A 81 15.88 -9.41 0.24
CA PRO A 81 14.58 -8.95 -0.24
C PRO A 81 13.85 -8.07 0.79
N ILE A 82 12.95 -7.21 0.31
CA ILE A 82 12.00 -6.52 1.19
C ILE A 82 10.84 -7.45 1.55
N ASP A 83 10.14 -7.20 2.64
CA ASP A 83 8.94 -7.96 2.98
C ASP A 83 7.71 -7.12 2.60
N VAL A 84 6.75 -7.70 1.88
CA VAL A 84 5.55 -6.97 1.44
C VAL A 84 4.26 -7.76 1.60
N TYR A 85 3.17 -7.04 1.86
CA TYR A 85 1.82 -7.53 1.60
C TYR A 85 1.34 -7.07 0.23
N GLN A 86 0.79 -8.00 -0.54
CA GLN A 86 0.14 -7.70 -1.82
C GLN A 86 -1.39 -7.70 -1.65
N ILE A 87 -2.05 -6.62 -2.07
CA ILE A 87 -3.51 -6.56 -2.17
C ILE A 87 -3.85 -6.17 -3.62
N GLY A 88 -4.45 -7.11 -4.36
CA GLY A 88 -4.65 -6.94 -5.80
C GLY A 88 -3.33 -6.70 -6.53
N ASN A 89 -3.18 -5.54 -7.15
CA ASN A 89 -1.97 -5.17 -7.90
C ASN A 89 -1.07 -4.19 -7.14
N SER A 90 -1.29 -4.02 -5.84
CA SER A 90 -0.58 -3.04 -5.02
C SER A 90 0.16 -3.71 -3.87
N TYR A 91 1.30 -3.14 -3.51
CA TYR A 91 2.18 -3.64 -2.47
C TYR A 91 2.31 -2.66 -1.31
N PHE A 92 2.33 -3.20 -0.09
CA PHE A 92 2.55 -2.48 1.16
C PHE A 92 3.79 -3.04 1.83
N VAL A 93 4.75 -2.17 2.14
CA VAL A 93 6.04 -2.57 2.72
C VAL A 93 5.85 -2.97 4.18
N LEU A 94 6.14 -4.22 4.51
CA LEU A 94 6.21 -4.71 5.89
C LEU A 94 7.58 -4.40 6.50
N ASP A 95 8.66 -4.73 5.79
CA ASP A 95 10.05 -4.38 6.13
C ASP A 95 10.82 -3.93 4.88
N GLY A 96 11.85 -3.09 5.09
CA GLY A 96 12.74 -2.66 4.01
C GLY A 96 12.44 -1.29 3.42
N ASN A 97 11.72 -0.42 4.13
CA ASN A 97 11.40 0.95 3.70
C ASN A 97 12.62 1.75 3.19
N HIS A 98 13.78 1.67 3.87
CA HIS A 98 15.00 2.31 3.38
C HIS A 98 15.54 1.70 2.08
N ARG A 99 15.39 0.38 1.87
CA ARG A 99 15.80 -0.28 0.63
C ARG A 99 14.94 0.19 -0.54
N VAL A 100 13.64 0.36 -0.33
CA VAL A 100 12.71 0.95 -1.32
C VAL A 100 13.13 2.39 -1.66
N SER A 101 13.42 3.20 -0.64
CA SER A 101 13.93 4.57 -0.81
C SER A 101 15.19 4.63 -1.68
N ILE A 102 16.19 3.81 -1.36
CA ILE A 102 17.46 3.72 -2.09
C ILE A 102 17.23 3.24 -3.52
N ALA A 103 16.39 2.22 -3.73
CA ALA A 103 16.08 1.69 -5.06
C ALA A 103 15.44 2.76 -5.95
N ARG A 104 14.48 3.53 -5.41
CA ARG A 104 13.86 4.68 -6.11
C ARG A 104 14.87 5.76 -6.43
N GLN A 105 15.74 6.14 -5.49
CA GLN A 105 16.77 7.14 -5.73
C GLN A 105 17.78 6.70 -6.82
N ARG A 106 18.07 5.40 -6.88
CA ARG A 106 18.92 4.80 -7.92
C ARG A 106 18.21 4.61 -9.27
N GLY A 107 16.94 4.99 -9.39
CA GLY A 107 16.17 4.86 -10.62
C GLY A 107 15.86 3.41 -11.03
N MET A 108 15.89 2.48 -10.07
CA MET A 108 15.51 1.09 -10.32
C MET A 108 14.02 1.00 -10.67
N LYS A 109 13.65 -0.01 -11.46
CA LYS A 109 12.25 -0.28 -11.82
C LYS A 109 11.61 -1.39 -10.98
N PHE A 110 12.43 -2.36 -10.59
CA PHE A 110 12.02 -3.53 -9.83
C PHE A 110 12.87 -3.69 -8.57
N ILE A 111 12.32 -4.37 -7.56
CA ILE A 111 13.01 -4.69 -6.31
C ILE A 111 12.62 -6.11 -5.89
N PRO A 112 13.57 -6.95 -5.42
CA PRO A 112 13.24 -8.27 -4.90
C PRO A 112 12.47 -8.15 -3.59
N ALA A 113 11.38 -8.89 -3.47
CA ALA A 113 10.48 -8.87 -2.32
C ALA A 113 9.99 -10.28 -1.97
N GLU A 114 9.96 -10.62 -0.68
CA GLU A 114 9.18 -11.74 -0.14
C GLU A 114 7.70 -11.30 -0.07
N VAL A 115 6.85 -11.96 -0.85
CA VAL A 115 5.47 -11.52 -1.07
C VAL A 115 4.49 -12.37 -0.29
N THR A 116 3.66 -11.73 0.53
CA THR A 116 2.45 -12.35 1.11
C THR A 116 1.20 -11.76 0.45
N GLU A 117 0.48 -12.57 -0.33
CA GLU A 117 -0.80 -12.19 -0.94
C GLU A 117 -1.88 -12.11 0.15
N VAL A 118 -2.55 -10.97 0.25
CA VAL A 118 -3.63 -10.72 1.19
C VAL A 118 -4.91 -10.53 0.38
N ARG A 119 -5.81 -11.52 0.47
CA ARG A 119 -7.12 -11.45 -0.19
C ARG A 119 -8.11 -10.74 0.71
N THR A 120 -8.76 -9.72 0.16
CA THR A 120 -9.75 -8.89 0.84
C THR A 120 -11.14 -9.11 0.27
N ARG A 121 -12.17 -8.78 1.05
CA ARG A 121 -13.56 -8.95 0.63
C ARG A 121 -14.00 -7.94 -0.43
N ALA A 122 -13.42 -6.74 -0.39
CA ALA A 122 -13.56 -5.74 -1.44
C ALA A 122 -12.22 -5.48 -2.12
N PRO A 123 -12.21 -5.20 -3.44
CA PRO A 123 -10.98 -4.90 -4.16
C PRO A 123 -10.38 -3.57 -3.70
N LEU A 124 -9.05 -3.50 -3.70
CA LEU A 124 -8.35 -2.24 -3.49
C LEU A 124 -8.53 -1.36 -4.76
N PRO A 125 -8.95 -0.09 -4.63
CA PRO A 125 -9.14 0.79 -5.77
C PRO A 125 -7.79 1.17 -6.39
N PRO A 126 -7.70 1.30 -7.73
CA PRO A 126 -6.42 1.47 -8.44
C PRO A 126 -5.68 2.79 -8.15
N ASP A 127 -6.38 3.81 -7.67
CA ASP A 127 -5.80 5.06 -7.18
C ASP A 127 -6.19 5.18 -5.71
N VAL A 128 -5.40 4.53 -4.85
CA VAL A 128 -5.72 4.42 -3.42
C VAL A 128 -5.63 5.80 -2.79
N SER A 129 -6.78 6.32 -2.36
CA SER A 129 -6.91 7.54 -1.56
C SER A 129 -7.73 7.24 -0.31
N PRO A 130 -7.57 8.01 0.78
CA PRO A 130 -8.39 7.87 1.98
C PRO A 130 -9.90 7.88 1.68
N GLU A 131 -10.34 8.73 0.75
CA GLU A 131 -11.74 8.84 0.32
C GLU A 131 -12.23 7.56 -0.38
N LYS A 132 -11.42 7.00 -1.28
CA LYS A 132 -11.76 5.75 -1.98
C LYS A 132 -11.70 4.53 -1.06
N LEU A 133 -10.88 4.57 -0.01
CA LEU A 133 -10.89 3.55 1.03
C LEU A 133 -12.20 3.61 1.86
N ILE A 134 -12.76 4.80 2.10
CA ILE A 134 -14.08 4.94 2.74
C ILE A 134 -15.17 4.28 1.87
N LEU A 135 -15.17 4.53 0.56
CA LEU A 135 -16.10 3.87 -0.37
C LEU A 135 -16.04 2.34 -0.31
N GLN A 136 -14.83 1.77 -0.24
CA GLN A 136 -14.70 0.31 -0.13
C GLN A 136 -15.18 -0.21 1.21
N ALA A 137 -15.01 0.54 2.31
CA ALA A 137 -15.53 0.15 3.62
C ALA A 137 -17.07 0.05 3.61
N GLU A 138 -17.75 1.01 2.97
CA GLU A 138 -19.21 0.97 2.80
C GLU A 138 -19.65 -0.24 1.96
N TYR A 139 -18.90 -0.54 0.87
CA TYR A 139 -19.17 -1.71 0.03
C TYR A 139 -18.98 -3.03 0.79
N VAL A 140 -17.97 -3.14 1.65
CA VAL A 140 -17.80 -4.32 2.52
C VAL A 140 -18.98 -4.50 3.47
N SER A 141 -19.44 -3.42 4.12
CA SER A 141 -20.63 -3.48 4.99
C SER A 141 -21.88 -3.89 4.22
N PHE A 142 -22.04 -3.44 2.97
CA PHE A 142 -23.11 -3.90 2.09
C PHE A 142 -23.04 -5.42 1.84
N LEU A 143 -21.86 -5.95 1.49
CA LEU A 143 -21.68 -7.38 1.24
C LEU A 143 -21.89 -8.23 2.50
N GLU A 144 -21.49 -7.74 3.67
CA GLU A 144 -21.76 -8.39 4.96
C GLU A 144 -23.26 -8.55 5.22
N ASN A 145 -24.04 -7.49 4.97
CA ASN A 145 -25.48 -7.49 5.22
C ASN A 145 -26.28 -8.28 4.19
N THR A 146 -25.81 -8.32 2.93
CA THR A 146 -26.59 -8.87 1.81
C THR A 146 -26.13 -10.25 1.36
N ASN A 147 -24.89 -10.65 1.68
CA ASN A 147 -24.20 -11.81 1.09
C ASN A 147 -24.27 -11.81 -0.46
N PHE A 148 -24.38 -10.63 -1.06
CA PHE A 148 -24.66 -10.52 -2.47
C PHE A 148 -23.51 -11.08 -3.33
N ASP A 149 -22.27 -10.96 -2.85
CA ASP A 149 -21.06 -11.58 -3.38
C ASP A 149 -21.19 -13.11 -3.53
N LYS A 150 -21.98 -13.75 -2.67
CA LYS A 150 -22.23 -15.20 -2.70
C LYS A 150 -23.46 -15.57 -3.53
N LEU A 151 -24.46 -14.69 -3.56
CA LEU A 151 -25.75 -14.94 -4.24
C LEU A 151 -25.71 -14.62 -5.73
N ARG A 152 -24.90 -13.64 -6.13
CA ARG A 152 -24.75 -13.13 -7.50
C ARG A 152 -23.29 -12.69 -7.75
N PRO A 153 -22.36 -13.64 -7.93
CA PRO A 153 -20.92 -13.35 -8.07
C PRO A 153 -20.58 -12.49 -9.29
N ASP A 154 -21.41 -12.50 -10.34
CA ASP A 154 -21.16 -11.77 -11.59
C ASP A 154 -21.70 -10.32 -11.59
N ALA A 155 -22.35 -9.88 -10.50
CA ALA A 155 -22.98 -8.57 -10.43
C ALA A 155 -22.08 -7.54 -9.74
N ASP A 156 -21.77 -6.47 -10.47
CA ASP A 156 -20.94 -5.35 -9.99
C ASP A 156 -21.81 -4.26 -9.35
N LEU A 157 -21.72 -4.15 -8.02
CA LEU A 157 -22.44 -3.14 -7.22
C LEU A 157 -21.48 -2.11 -6.58
N ARG A 158 -20.32 -1.86 -7.20
CA ARG A 158 -19.38 -0.85 -6.71
C ARG A 158 -20.07 0.52 -6.66
N VAL A 159 -20.09 1.12 -5.47
CA VAL A 159 -20.65 2.46 -5.24
C VAL A 159 -19.67 3.53 -5.73
N SER A 160 -20.17 4.51 -6.48
CA SER A 160 -19.37 5.60 -7.04
C SER A 160 -19.34 6.85 -6.15
N VAL A 161 -20.19 6.94 -5.12
CA VAL A 161 -20.34 8.10 -4.22
C VAL A 161 -20.55 7.63 -2.77
N PRO A 162 -19.82 8.19 -1.78
CA PRO A 162 -19.96 7.78 -0.38
C PRO A 162 -21.32 8.18 0.21
N GLY A 163 -21.85 7.38 1.14
CA GLY A 163 -23.02 7.71 1.96
C GLY A 163 -24.38 7.64 1.26
N GLN A 164 -24.45 7.03 0.07
CA GLN A 164 -25.71 6.87 -0.69
C GLN A 164 -26.49 5.59 -0.34
N TYR A 165 -25.92 4.71 0.49
CA TYR A 165 -26.61 3.51 0.96
C TYR A 165 -27.32 3.81 2.30
N ARG A 166 -28.65 3.81 2.30
CA ARG A 166 -29.52 3.91 3.49
C ARG A 166 -30.40 2.68 3.60
#